data_AF-A0A4R5Q801-F1
#
_entry.id   AF-A0A4R5Q801-F1
#
_cell.length_a   1.000
_cell.length_b   1.000
_cell.length_c   1.000
_cell.angle_alpha   90.00
_cell.angle_beta   90.00
_cell.angle_gamma   90.00
#
_symmetry.space_group_name_H-M   'P 1'
#
loop_
_entity.id
_entity.type
_entity.pdbx_description
1 polymer ?
#
loop_
_entity_poly.entity_id
_entity_poly.type
_entity_poly.pdbx_seq_one_letter_code
_entity_poly.pdbx_strand_id
1 'polypeptide(L)'
;AGASERGRDFAARWAEAIFAAQNRQAAMTEFYGDVKGRMATRGRAPGKCLILQGLTVVLGETEAIAREKADHLDPLIDPELALAASSSGLAVDLTRVGQEGVAEARGNQGMDGMQQRSSSRCGMRA
;
A
#
# COMPACT_ATOMS: atom_id res chain seq x y z
N ALA A 1 -1.99 -6.73 4.10
CA ALA A 1 -1.92 -8.20 4.05
C ALA A 1 -3.25 -8.78 3.55
N GLY A 2 -3.21 -9.79 2.66
CA GLY A 2 -4.43 -10.46 2.18
C GLY A 2 -5.21 -9.72 1.09
N ALA A 3 -4.55 -8.91 0.25
CA ALA A 3 -5.22 -8.15 -0.82
C ALA A 3 -5.67 -9.02 -2.01
N SER A 4 -5.08 -10.21 -2.19
CA SER A 4 -5.47 -11.14 -3.24
C SER A 4 -6.90 -11.62 -3.08
N GLU A 5 -7.54 -12.09 -4.15
CA GLU A 5 -8.91 -12.62 -4.08
C GLU A 5 -9.04 -13.73 -3.02
N ARG A 6 -8.14 -14.72 -3.07
CA ARG A 6 -8.06 -15.79 -2.07
C ARG A 6 -7.77 -15.24 -0.66
N GLY A 7 -6.92 -14.21 -0.55
CA GLY A 7 -6.59 -13.58 0.71
C GLY A 7 -7.79 -12.88 1.34
N ARG A 8 -8.59 -12.18 0.54
CA ARG A 8 -9.82 -11.52 0.96
C ARG A 8 -10.88 -12.52 1.42
N ASP A 9 -11.01 -13.63 0.71
CA ASP A 9 -11.87 -14.74 1.12
C ASP A 9 -11.46 -15.38 2.46
N PHE A 10 -10.17 -15.61 2.63
CA PHE A 10 -9.63 -16.12 3.89
C PHE A 10 -9.87 -15.12 5.03
N ALA A 11 -9.59 -13.84 4.78
CA ALA A 11 -9.75 -12.77 5.76
C ALA A 11 -11.22 -12.56 6.16
N ALA A 12 -12.15 -12.62 5.20
CA ALA A 12 -13.58 -12.52 5.49
C ALA A 12 -14.06 -13.57 6.48
N ARG A 13 -13.49 -14.79 6.42
CA ARG A 13 -13.81 -15.88 7.35
C ARG A 13 -13.20 -15.67 8.73
N TRP A 14 -11.94 -15.25 8.81
CA TRP A 14 -11.14 -15.41 10.02
C TRP A 14 -10.61 -14.10 10.62
N ALA A 15 -10.38 -13.06 9.83
CA ALA A 15 -9.64 -11.89 10.27
C ALA A 15 -10.47 -11.02 11.22
N GLU A 16 -9.91 -10.65 12.36
CA GLU A 16 -10.46 -9.62 13.26
C GLU A 16 -9.91 -8.23 12.92
N ALA A 17 -8.76 -8.16 12.24
CA ALA A 17 -8.19 -6.96 11.69
C ALA A 17 -7.45 -7.27 10.37
N ILE A 18 -7.51 -6.33 9.42
CA ILE A 18 -6.81 -6.40 8.15
C ILE A 18 -6.01 -5.10 7.97
N PHE A 19 -4.71 -5.21 7.75
CA PHE A 19 -3.88 -4.08 7.34
C PHE A 19 -3.98 -3.87 5.83
N ALA A 20 -4.67 -2.82 5.41
CA ALA A 20 -4.87 -2.45 4.02
C ALA A 20 -3.71 -1.58 3.51
N ALA A 21 -3.39 -1.75 2.22
CA ALA A 21 -2.29 -1.06 1.54
C ALA A 21 -2.76 -0.25 0.32
N GLN A 22 -4.08 -0.08 0.14
CA GLN A 22 -4.62 0.65 -1.00
C GLN A 22 -4.27 2.13 -0.83
N ASN A 23 -3.65 2.75 -1.83
CA ASN A 23 -3.16 4.13 -1.73
C ASN A 23 -4.11 5.17 -2.36
N ARG A 24 -5.16 4.71 -3.04
CA ARG A 24 -6.21 5.56 -3.61
C ARG A 24 -7.51 5.36 -2.84
N GLN A 25 -8.21 6.44 -2.55
CA GLN A 25 -9.50 6.40 -1.84
C GLN A 25 -10.52 5.46 -2.51
N ALA A 26 -10.63 5.52 -3.85
CA ALA A 26 -11.52 4.66 -4.61
C ALA A 26 -11.18 3.16 -4.44
N ALA A 27 -9.90 2.80 -4.60
CA ALA A 27 -9.43 1.42 -4.42
C ALA A 27 -9.63 0.93 -2.97
N MET A 28 -9.47 1.82 -1.99
CA MET A 28 -9.70 1.49 -0.59
C MET A 28 -11.20 1.26 -0.30
N THR A 29 -12.07 2.08 -0.89
CA THR A 29 -13.53 1.95 -0.74
C THR A 29 -14.03 0.64 -1.36
N GLU A 30 -13.53 0.29 -2.55
CA GLU A 30 -13.83 -0.97 -3.21
C GLU A 30 -13.36 -2.17 -2.38
N PHE A 31 -12.11 -2.15 -1.91
CA PHE A 31 -11.55 -3.19 -1.05
C PHE A 31 -12.36 -3.37 0.25
N TYR A 32 -12.74 -2.27 0.88
CA TYR A 32 -13.58 -2.31 2.08
C TYR A 32 -14.93 -2.98 1.77
N GLY A 33 -15.63 -2.52 0.73
CA GLY A 33 -16.93 -3.07 0.33
C GLY A 33 -16.87 -4.57 0.03
N ASP A 34 -15.88 -5.00 -0.75
CA ASP A 34 -15.69 -6.42 -1.11
C ASP A 34 -15.46 -7.30 0.13
N VAL A 35 -14.54 -6.93 1.01
CA VAL A 35 -14.27 -7.70 2.24
C VAL A 35 -15.53 -7.77 3.12
N LYS A 36 -16.21 -6.64 3.34
CA LYS A 36 -17.44 -6.63 4.16
C LYS A 36 -18.57 -7.45 3.53
N GLY A 37 -18.72 -7.41 2.21
CA GLY A 37 -19.67 -8.24 1.48
C GLY A 37 -19.38 -9.73 1.65
N ARG A 38 -18.12 -10.15 1.51
CA ARG A 38 -17.69 -11.55 1.73
C ARG A 38 -17.88 -12.02 3.18
N MET A 39 -17.80 -11.13 4.17
CA MET A 39 -18.11 -11.48 5.56
C MET A 39 -19.60 -11.83 5.71
N ALA A 40 -20.48 -11.02 5.13
CA ALA A 40 -21.92 -11.22 5.20
C ALA A 40 -22.35 -12.57 4.57
N THR A 41 -21.79 -12.93 3.42
CA THR A 41 -22.06 -14.23 2.77
C THR A 41 -21.60 -15.44 3.61
N ARG A 42 -20.69 -15.22 4.56
CA ARG A 42 -20.19 -16.23 5.51
C ARG A 42 -20.89 -16.18 6.87
N GLY A 43 -22.00 -15.44 6.99
CA GLY A 43 -22.76 -15.31 8.24
C GLY A 43 -22.04 -14.52 9.33
N ARG A 44 -21.02 -13.74 8.97
CA ARG A 44 -20.21 -12.97 9.93
C ARG A 44 -20.57 -11.49 9.84
N ALA A 45 -20.89 -10.89 10.99
CA ALA A 45 -21.25 -9.48 11.05
C ALA A 45 -20.08 -8.59 10.55
N PRO A 46 -20.30 -7.65 9.60
CA PRO A 46 -19.26 -6.79 9.04
C PRO A 46 -18.44 -6.03 10.09
N GLY A 47 -19.03 -5.67 11.23
CA GLY A 47 -18.33 -4.98 12.34
C GLY A 47 -17.30 -5.82 13.09
N LYS A 48 -17.23 -7.14 12.87
CA LYS A 48 -16.31 -8.07 13.57
C LYS A 48 -14.88 -8.05 13.02
N CYS A 49 -14.62 -7.34 11.92
CA CYS A 49 -13.28 -7.20 11.35
C CYS A 49 -12.95 -5.73 11.16
N LEU A 50 -11.90 -5.23 11.78
CA LEU A 50 -11.37 -3.90 11.50
C LEU A 50 -10.59 -3.91 10.18
N ILE A 51 -10.66 -2.82 9.42
CA ILE A 51 -9.83 -2.64 8.23
C ILE A 51 -9.00 -1.39 8.47
N LEU A 52 -7.70 -1.58 8.64
CA LEU A 52 -6.73 -0.59 9.10
C LEU A 52 -5.87 -0.15 7.93
N GLN A 53 -6.06 1.08 7.46
CA GLN A 53 -5.25 1.63 6.39
C GLN A 53 -3.87 2.04 6.92
N GLY A 54 -2.81 1.57 6.26
CA GLY A 54 -1.47 2.08 6.50
C GLY A 54 -1.33 3.50 5.95
N LEU A 55 -0.99 4.46 6.82
CA LEU A 55 -0.76 5.86 6.46
C LEU A 55 0.61 6.31 6.97
N THR A 56 1.26 7.18 6.21
CA THR A 56 2.44 7.92 6.63
C THR A 56 2.06 9.40 6.53
N VAL A 57 2.14 10.13 7.64
CA VAL A 57 1.72 11.52 7.72
C VAL A 57 2.85 12.36 8.31
N VAL A 58 3.12 13.51 7.70
CA VAL A 58 3.98 14.55 8.25
C VAL A 58 3.06 15.66 8.76
N LEU A 59 3.14 15.96 10.05
CA LEU A 59 2.24 16.91 10.71
C LEU A 59 2.97 18.23 10.99
N GLY A 60 2.27 19.35 10.74
CA GLY A 60 2.71 20.70 11.03
C GLY A 60 1.56 21.58 11.48
N GLU A 61 1.89 22.59 12.25
CA GLU A 61 0.99 23.61 12.79
C GLU A 61 0.31 24.41 11.67
N THR A 62 1.00 24.51 10.53
CA THR A 62 0.48 24.99 9.25
C THR A 62 0.92 24.05 8.14
N GLU A 63 0.28 24.17 6.97
CA GLU A 63 0.67 23.40 5.78
C GLU A 63 2.12 23.70 5.33
N ALA A 64 2.57 24.95 5.47
CA ALA A 64 3.94 25.34 5.16
C ALA A 64 4.95 24.62 6.06
N ILE A 65 4.68 24.56 7.37
CA ILE A 65 5.54 23.85 8.33
C ILE A 65 5.54 22.34 8.07
N ALA A 66 4.39 21.75 7.70
CA ALA A 66 4.32 20.33 7.34
C ALA A 66 5.17 20.02 6.11
N ARG A 67 5.17 20.90 5.09
CA ARG A 67 6.03 20.76 3.91
C ARG A 67 7.51 20.91 4.26
N GLU A 68 7.88 21.92 5.04
CA GLU A 68 9.27 22.11 5.49
C GLU A 68 9.80 20.88 6.24
N LYS A 69 8.97 20.30 7.13
CA LYS A 69 9.33 19.04 7.82
C LYS A 69 9.49 17.87 6.85
N ALA A 70 8.67 17.78 5.81
CA ALA A 70 8.79 16.74 4.79
C ALA A 70 10.08 16.91 3.97
N ASP A 71 10.35 18.14 3.51
CA ASP A 71 11.56 18.50 2.77
C ASP A 71 12.84 18.24 3.59
N HIS A 72 12.77 18.39 4.92
CA HIS A 72 13.87 18.04 5.82
C HIS A 72 14.09 16.52 5.97
N LEU A 73 13.01 15.73 5.93
CA LEU A 73 13.07 14.27 6.08
C LEU A 73 13.54 13.57 4.81
N ASP A 74 13.19 14.06 3.63
CA ASP A 74 13.52 13.46 2.35
C ASP A 74 15.02 13.19 2.13
N PRO A 75 15.96 14.13 2.39
CA PRO A 75 17.39 13.87 2.20
C PRO A 75 17.97 12.90 3.24
N LEU A 76 17.23 12.53 4.29
CA LEU A 76 17.66 11.53 5.28
C LEU A 76 17.38 10.09 4.83
N ILE A 77 16.71 9.90 3.69
CA ILE A 77 16.44 8.58 3.12
C ILE A 77 17.70 8.10 2.39
N ASP A 78 18.25 6.96 2.81
CA ASP A 78 19.32 6.29 2.08
C ASP A 78 18.77 5.74 0.74
N PRO A 79 19.27 6.23 -0.41
CA PRO A 79 18.73 5.85 -1.72
C PRO A 79 19.03 4.39 -2.08
N GLU A 80 20.15 3.83 -1.62
CA GLU A 80 20.52 2.43 -1.89
C GLU A 80 19.61 1.48 -1.08
N LEU A 81 19.36 1.82 0.19
CA LEU A 81 18.44 1.06 1.02
C LEU A 81 17.00 1.13 0.49
N ALA A 82 16.55 2.32 0.06
CA ALA A 82 15.23 2.50 -0.54
C ALA A 82 15.07 1.68 -1.82
N LEU A 83 16.11 1.62 -2.65
CA LEU A 83 16.15 0.80 -3.87
C LEU A 83 16.10 -0.70 -3.53
N ALA A 84 16.93 -1.16 -2.59
CA ALA A 84 16.98 -2.56 -2.16
C ALA A 84 15.63 -3.02 -1.58
N ALA A 85 15.01 -2.21 -0.71
CA ALA A 85 13.71 -2.50 -0.12
C ALA A 85 12.60 -2.54 -1.19
N SER A 86 12.65 -1.63 -2.16
CA SER A 86 11.68 -1.60 -3.28
C SER A 86 11.85 -2.82 -4.19
N SER A 87 13.09 -3.19 -4.52
CA SER A 87 13.39 -4.39 -5.31
C SER A 87 12.90 -5.66 -4.63
N SER A 88 13.13 -5.77 -3.32
CA SER A 88 12.63 -6.90 -2.51
C SER A 88 11.10 -6.96 -2.49
N GLY A 89 10.43 -5.82 -2.24
CA GLY A 89 8.97 -5.77 -2.15
C GLY A 89 8.25 -6.04 -3.48
N LEU A 90 8.91 -5.75 -4.60
CA LEU A 90 8.40 -6.01 -5.95
C LEU A 90 8.86 -7.34 -6.53
N ALA A 91 9.78 -8.04 -5.84
CA ALA A 91 10.48 -9.22 -6.35
C ALA A 91 11.17 -8.99 -7.71
N VAL A 92 11.67 -7.78 -7.93
CA VAL A 92 12.26 -7.32 -9.20
C VAL A 92 13.50 -6.52 -8.88
N ASP A 93 14.62 -6.81 -9.54
CA ASP A 93 15.85 -6.04 -9.38
C ASP A 93 15.77 -4.71 -10.15
N LEU A 94 15.43 -3.64 -9.44
CA LEU A 94 15.26 -2.30 -10.00
C LEU A 94 16.57 -1.69 -10.53
N THR A 95 17.74 -2.21 -10.14
CA THR A 95 19.02 -1.75 -10.72
C THR A 95 19.16 -2.16 -12.19
N ARG A 96 18.43 -3.21 -12.62
CA ARG A 96 18.54 -3.79 -13.95
C ARG A 96 17.42 -3.36 -14.91
N VAL A 97 16.22 -3.10 -14.39
CA VAL A 97 15.04 -2.78 -15.20
C VAL A 97 14.63 -1.31 -15.13
N GLY A 98 15.22 -0.53 -14.23
CA GLY A 98 14.78 0.84 -13.94
C GLY A 98 13.36 0.89 -13.36
N GLN A 99 12.84 2.09 -13.07
CA GLN A 99 11.49 2.23 -12.50
C GLN A 99 10.38 1.98 -13.52
N GLU A 100 10.64 2.20 -14.82
CA GLU A 100 9.66 2.01 -15.90
C GLU A 100 9.44 0.51 -16.22
N GLY A 101 10.47 -0.33 -16.11
CA GLY A 101 10.37 -1.77 -16.35
C GLY A 101 9.59 -2.56 -15.28
N VAL A 102 9.16 -1.90 -14.20
CA VAL A 102 8.40 -2.52 -13.09
C VAL A 102 7.02 -2.97 -13.52
N ALA A 103 6.37 -2.23 -14.43
CA ALA A 103 5.04 -2.57 -14.92
C ALA A 103 5.04 -3.87 -15.76
N GLU A 104 6.15 -4.16 -16.43
CA GLU A 104 6.33 -5.34 -17.28
C GLU A 104 6.74 -6.58 -16.47
N ALA A 105 7.39 -6.37 -15.33
CA ALA A 105 7.77 -7.42 -14.41
C ALA A 105 6.53 -7.96 -13.69
N ARG A 106 5.97 -9.04 -14.25
CA ARG A 106 4.75 -9.71 -13.77
C ARG A 106 4.84 -10.05 -12.29
N GLY A 107 4.15 -9.24 -11.48
CA GLY A 107 4.04 -9.48 -10.07
C GLY A 107 2.94 -10.48 -9.69
N ASN A 108 3.03 -11.05 -8.49
CA ASN A 108 1.92 -11.74 -7.86
C ASN A 108 1.00 -10.70 -7.20
N GLN A 109 -0.28 -11.02 -7.00
CA GLN A 109 -1.29 -10.11 -6.42
C GLN A 109 -0.91 -9.54 -5.03
N GLY A 110 0.08 -10.12 -4.33
CA GLY A 110 0.62 -9.57 -3.09
C GLY A 110 1.46 -8.30 -3.30
N MET A 111 1.97 -8.09 -4.52
CA MET A 111 2.87 -7.01 -4.88
C MET A 111 2.14 -5.79 -5.45
N ASP A 112 0.85 -5.91 -5.79
CA ASP A 112 0.00 -4.80 -6.24
C ASP A 112 0.01 -3.64 -5.24
N GLY A 113 0.01 -3.94 -3.94
CA GLY A 113 0.09 -2.92 -2.89
C GLY A 113 1.44 -2.19 -2.88
N MET A 114 2.54 -2.89 -3.21
CA MET A 114 3.87 -2.29 -3.30
C MET A 114 4.00 -1.45 -4.58
N GLN A 115 3.50 -1.93 -5.72
CA GLN A 115 3.46 -1.18 -6.98
C GLN A 115 2.64 0.11 -6.87
N GLN A 116 1.47 0.02 -6.23
CA GLN A 116 0.65 1.20 -5.92
C GLN A 116 1.46 2.20 -5.10
N ARG A 117 2.10 1.78 -4.00
CA ARG A 117 2.91 2.67 -3.16
C ARG A 117 4.02 3.37 -3.96
N SER A 118 4.73 2.64 -4.81
CA SER A 118 5.80 3.21 -5.64
C SER A 118 5.30 4.27 -6.62
N SER A 119 4.15 4.05 -7.27
CA SER A 119 3.57 5.03 -8.20
C SER A 119 3.03 6.29 -7.51
N SER A 120 2.56 6.21 -6.27
CA SER A 120 2.08 7.39 -5.51
C SER A 120 3.17 8.32 -4.98
N ARG A 121 4.43 7.89 -4.88
CA ARG A 121 5.56 8.79 -4.54
C ARG A 121 6.07 9.58 -5.76
N CYS A 122 5.59 9.26 -6.96
CA CYS A 122 5.99 9.90 -8.23
C CYS A 122 5.35 11.29 -8.44
N GLY A 123 5.27 12.09 -7.38
CA GLY A 123 4.92 13.52 -7.41
C GLY A 123 6.10 14.44 -7.06
N MET A 124 7.25 13.89 -6.66
CA MET A 124 8.44 14.68 -6.39
C MET A 124 9.40 14.63 -7.58
N ARG A 125 9.25 15.69 -8.38
CA ARG A 125 10.20 16.35 -9.29
C ARG A 125 11.46 15.56 -9.66
N ALA A 126 11.60 15.37 -10.97
CA ALA A 126 12.86 15.20 -11.68
C ALA A 126 13.90 16.27 -11.31
#